data_AF-A0A5S9IR83-F1
#
_entry.id   AF-A0A5S9IR83-F1
#
_cell.length_a   1.000
_cell.length_b   1.000
_cell.length_c   1.000
_cell.angle_alpha   90.00
_cell.angle_beta   90.00
_cell.angle_gamma   90.00
#
_symmetry.space_group_name_H-M   'P 1'
#
loop_
_entity.id
_entity.type
_entity.pdbx_description
1 polymer ?
#
loop_
_entity_poly.entity_id
_entity_poly.type
_entity_poly.pdbx_seq_one_letter_code
_entity_poly.pdbx_strand_id
1 'polypeptide(L)'
;MKIIALLFTIHLCFTLTAENENWEKVFSAKDIISFAQDDSSSSSKNIWAASTSGKLFFSTDGQSWNTSNVQTEGSISHVVSQENIVFVAFRNKKKDSPLLSLSLDGGKNWNRVGQDIISQLPSSDVIFVTDITISKNSLFVVTRDFRPHNPTSRCFRSDNFGASWSLIHQMSDQHSINTVAVDSNRDVLLGTSSGVLRSKNGHGNWEPLNGGMETNKKTPFVKSISYNHTLGERFAATSAGIFKSHEEGAWQFPKGSNWQNVSSHKSQQAAVALNLIHNYSTSYIVMGTHERSGIGGHFFSTSRLFISNNSQNVTWKEIDLGSLTKKPLYDVIVHERHVIIATSEGVFKSTKSILELGRANSPKTSSAAKVIFFDLGDTLVVSGKKWATGAQQILQQMKSKRLGIISNTGNLSRSQLLELLPQDFSFDSFDENLILLSSEVKIEKPDPQIFQMAIKRAQQINPSLEAQDCLFVTEDMEHLSIARGLGIQTAILVDGKLIRVE
;
A
#
# COMPACT_ATOMS: atom_id res chain seq x y z
N MET A 1 20.53 -41.04 -49.14
CA MET A 1 19.54 -40.60 -48.12
C MET A 1 20.28 -39.76 -47.09
N LYS A 2 20.18 -38.43 -47.18
CA LYS A 2 20.87 -37.49 -46.27
C LYS A 2 19.94 -37.20 -45.08
N ILE A 3 20.41 -37.52 -43.88
CA ILE A 3 19.77 -37.17 -42.61
C ILE A 3 20.11 -35.71 -42.33
N ILE A 4 19.11 -34.83 -42.36
CA ILE A 4 19.25 -33.42 -41.97
C ILE A 4 18.92 -33.35 -40.47
N ALA A 5 19.94 -33.13 -39.64
CA ALA A 5 19.77 -32.77 -38.25
C ALA A 5 19.43 -31.26 -38.18
N LEU A 6 18.22 -30.95 -37.74
CA LEU A 6 17.77 -29.59 -37.47
C LEU A 6 18.30 -29.18 -36.08
N LEU A 7 19.41 -28.43 -36.05
CA LEU A 7 19.88 -27.75 -34.83
C LEU A 7 19.01 -26.50 -34.63
N PHE A 8 18.05 -26.58 -33.71
CA PHE A 8 17.36 -25.41 -33.17
C PHE A 8 18.31 -24.69 -32.20
N THR A 9 18.95 -23.62 -32.67
CA THR A 9 19.70 -22.70 -31.80
C THR A 9 18.70 -21.80 -31.08
N ILE A 10 18.31 -22.18 -29.86
CA ILE A 10 17.59 -21.30 -28.94
C ILE A 10 18.52 -20.12 -28.63
N HIS A 11 18.23 -18.94 -29.20
CA HIS A 11 18.84 -17.70 -28.75
C HIS A 11 18.20 -17.30 -27.41
N LEU A 12 18.67 -17.92 -26.34
CA LEU A 12 18.51 -17.41 -24.98
C LEU A 12 19.42 -16.18 -24.87
N CYS A 13 18.90 -15.01 -25.25
CA CYS A 13 19.59 -13.75 -25.04
C CYS A 13 19.43 -13.34 -23.57
N PHE A 14 20.20 -13.98 -22.68
CA PHE A 14 20.46 -13.43 -21.36
C PHE A 14 21.56 -12.38 -21.51
N THR A 15 21.18 -11.13 -21.77
CA THR A 15 22.06 -10.01 -21.45
C THR A 15 22.06 -9.85 -19.93
N LEU A 16 23.04 -10.46 -19.27
CA LEU A 16 23.46 -10.15 -17.90
C LEU A 16 24.01 -8.72 -17.85
N THR A 17 23.12 -7.74 -17.91
CA THR A 17 23.38 -6.42 -17.32
C THR A 17 23.01 -6.54 -15.86
N ALA A 18 23.91 -6.22 -14.94
CA ALA A 18 23.71 -6.30 -13.49
C ALA A 18 22.33 -5.76 -13.07
N GLU A 19 21.35 -6.66 -13.00
CA GLU A 19 20.03 -6.34 -12.50
C GLU A 19 20.18 -6.17 -11.00
N ASN A 20 19.68 -5.06 -10.52
CA ASN A 20 19.61 -4.76 -9.10
C ASN A 20 18.90 -5.94 -8.42
N GLU A 21 19.47 -6.56 -7.37
CA GLU A 21 18.95 -7.81 -6.75
C GLU A 21 17.45 -7.77 -6.38
N ASN A 22 16.84 -6.58 -6.34
CA ASN A 22 15.46 -6.33 -5.91
C ASN A 22 14.44 -6.10 -7.05
N TRP A 23 14.85 -5.88 -8.30
CA TRP A 23 13.94 -5.45 -9.38
C TRP A 23 14.21 -6.15 -10.71
N GLU A 24 13.16 -6.73 -11.27
CA GLU A 24 13.17 -7.37 -12.58
C GLU A 24 12.40 -6.49 -13.58
N LYS A 25 12.95 -6.31 -14.79
CA LYS A 25 12.21 -5.65 -15.87
C LYS A 25 11.29 -6.66 -16.57
N VAL A 26 9.99 -6.51 -16.37
CA VAL A 26 9.00 -7.49 -16.82
C VAL A 26 8.35 -7.10 -18.15
N PHE A 27 8.36 -5.80 -18.47
CA PHE A 27 7.75 -5.31 -19.70
C PHE A 27 8.43 -4.05 -20.22
N SER A 28 8.76 -4.05 -21.51
CA SER A 28 9.32 -2.88 -22.19
C SER A 28 8.23 -2.14 -22.97
N ALA A 29 7.80 -1.03 -22.42
CA ALA A 29 6.96 -0.06 -23.11
C ALA A 29 7.39 1.35 -22.72
N LYS A 30 7.30 2.27 -23.67
CA LYS A 30 7.66 3.66 -23.44
C LYS A 30 6.58 4.34 -22.59
N ASP A 31 7.00 5.05 -21.56
CA ASP A 31 6.18 5.98 -20.76
C ASP A 31 4.83 5.35 -20.33
N ILE A 32 4.89 4.29 -19.52
CA ILE A 32 3.71 3.81 -18.77
C ILE A 32 3.45 4.83 -17.67
N ILE A 33 2.26 5.45 -17.66
CA ILE A 33 1.97 6.59 -16.79
C ILE A 33 0.82 6.39 -15.81
N SER A 34 0.06 5.30 -15.96
CA SER A 34 -1.03 4.97 -15.06
C SER A 34 -1.25 3.47 -15.06
N PHE A 35 -1.44 2.91 -13.87
CA PHE A 35 -1.90 1.55 -13.65
C PHE A 35 -3.34 1.56 -13.13
N ALA A 36 -4.03 0.45 -13.37
CA ALA A 36 -5.24 0.11 -12.64
C ALA A 36 -5.21 -1.35 -12.24
N GLN A 37 -5.78 -1.66 -11.09
CA GLN A 37 -5.95 -3.02 -10.62
C GLN A 37 -7.31 -3.10 -9.94
N ASP A 38 -8.02 -4.21 -10.16
CA ASP A 38 -9.22 -4.52 -9.40
C ASP A 38 -8.85 -5.04 -8.00
N ASP A 39 -9.38 -4.36 -6.98
CA ASP A 39 -9.19 -4.75 -5.58
C ASP A 39 -10.18 -5.82 -5.11
N SER A 40 -11.20 -6.16 -5.93
CA SER A 40 -12.20 -7.18 -5.59
C SER A 40 -11.56 -8.53 -5.26
N SER A 41 -12.13 -9.30 -4.34
CA SER A 41 -11.64 -10.63 -3.96
C SER A 41 -11.80 -11.71 -5.05
N SER A 42 -12.14 -11.33 -6.28
CA SER A 42 -12.36 -12.25 -7.39
C SER A 42 -11.04 -12.83 -7.91
N SER A 43 -11.11 -14.07 -8.41
CA SER A 43 -9.96 -14.89 -8.77
C SER A 43 -9.25 -14.51 -10.08
N SER A 44 -9.64 -13.41 -10.74
CA SER A 44 -8.94 -12.89 -11.91
C SER A 44 -8.74 -11.38 -11.80
N LYS A 45 -7.66 -10.98 -11.10
CA LYS A 45 -7.28 -9.58 -10.99
C LYS A 45 -6.48 -9.17 -12.22
N ASN A 46 -7.16 -8.57 -13.20
CA ASN A 46 -6.45 -7.90 -14.29
C ASN A 46 -5.77 -6.65 -13.75
N ILE A 47 -4.49 -6.52 -14.09
CA ILE A 47 -3.72 -5.29 -13.99
C ILE A 47 -3.75 -4.64 -15.36
N TRP A 48 -4.00 -3.34 -15.42
CA TRP A 48 -3.97 -2.54 -16.63
C TRP A 48 -2.84 -1.52 -16.55
N ALA A 49 -2.18 -1.26 -17.69
CA ALA A 49 -1.11 -0.27 -17.79
C ALA A 49 -1.33 0.62 -19.02
N ALA A 50 -1.49 1.92 -18.79
CA ALA A 50 -1.69 2.93 -19.81
C ALA A 50 -0.38 3.59 -20.22
N SER A 51 -0.14 3.71 -21.54
CA SER A 51 1.04 4.36 -22.11
C SER A 51 0.70 5.67 -22.82
N THR A 52 1.62 6.63 -22.76
CA THR A 52 1.53 7.85 -23.59
C THR A 52 1.64 7.56 -25.09
N SER A 53 2.09 6.37 -25.50
CA SER A 53 2.04 5.94 -26.90
C SER A 53 0.63 5.66 -27.42
N GLY A 54 -0.38 5.70 -26.53
CA GLY A 54 -1.75 5.35 -26.87
C GLY A 54 -2.04 3.87 -26.77
N LYS A 55 -1.13 3.06 -26.23
CA LYS A 55 -1.38 1.63 -26.00
C LYS A 55 -1.85 1.39 -24.57
N LEU A 56 -2.83 0.51 -24.42
CA LEU A 56 -3.26 -0.06 -23.15
C LEU A 56 -2.78 -1.50 -23.10
N PHE A 57 -2.15 -1.88 -22.00
CA PHE A 57 -1.68 -3.25 -21.76
C PHE A 57 -2.41 -3.85 -20.58
N PHE A 58 -2.46 -5.18 -20.51
CA PHE A 58 -3.03 -5.89 -19.37
C PHE A 58 -2.23 -7.14 -19.02
N SER A 59 -2.29 -7.53 -17.76
CA SER A 59 -1.62 -8.70 -17.20
C SER A 59 -2.49 -9.31 -16.10
N THR A 60 -2.39 -10.62 -15.88
CA THR A 60 -3.05 -11.33 -14.77
C THR A 60 -2.09 -11.72 -13.64
N ASP A 61 -0.77 -11.62 -13.88
CA ASP A 61 0.30 -12.08 -12.97
C ASP A 61 1.35 -10.98 -12.69
N GLY A 62 1.23 -9.84 -13.37
CA GLY A 62 2.21 -8.75 -13.37
C GLY A 62 3.54 -9.06 -14.06
N GLN A 63 3.73 -10.28 -14.57
CA GLN A 63 4.94 -10.71 -15.30
C GLN A 63 4.72 -10.65 -16.81
N SER A 64 3.62 -11.21 -17.28
CA SER A 64 3.32 -11.35 -18.70
C SER A 64 2.28 -10.32 -19.10
N TRP A 65 2.60 -9.48 -20.08
CA TRP A 65 1.76 -8.36 -20.50
C TRP A 65 1.27 -8.52 -21.94
N ASN A 66 -0.03 -8.34 -22.13
CA ASN A 66 -0.70 -8.38 -23.42
C ASN A 66 -1.16 -6.98 -23.83
N THR A 67 -1.31 -6.72 -25.12
CA THR A 67 -1.87 -5.46 -25.63
C THR A 67 -3.39 -5.57 -25.72
N SER A 68 -4.12 -4.59 -25.19
CA SER A 68 -5.57 -4.48 -25.32
C SER A 68 -5.99 -4.13 -26.74
N ASN A 69 -7.20 -4.55 -27.13
CA ASN A 69 -7.83 -4.22 -28.40
C ASN A 69 -8.53 -2.85 -28.42
N VAL A 70 -8.45 -2.08 -27.32
CA VAL A 70 -9.04 -0.73 -27.25
C VAL A 70 -8.52 0.12 -28.41
N GLN A 71 -9.44 0.68 -29.18
CA GLN A 71 -9.08 1.66 -30.20
C GLN A 71 -8.59 2.92 -29.48
N THR A 72 -7.53 3.57 -29.94
CA THR A 72 -7.03 4.78 -29.27
C THR A 72 -6.74 5.86 -30.30
N GLU A 73 -7.01 7.11 -29.92
CA GLU A 73 -6.69 8.30 -30.69
C GLU A 73 -5.74 9.16 -29.86
N GLY A 74 -4.45 8.82 -29.91
CA GLY A 74 -3.40 9.52 -29.15
C GLY A 74 -3.12 8.90 -27.78
N SER A 75 -2.47 9.68 -26.91
CA SER A 75 -1.98 9.22 -25.62
C SER A 75 -3.12 8.88 -24.66
N ILE A 76 -3.02 7.75 -23.95
CA ILE A 76 -3.86 7.48 -22.78
C ILE A 76 -3.29 8.29 -21.61
N SER A 77 -4.12 8.98 -20.85
CA SER A 77 -3.72 9.72 -19.65
C SER A 77 -3.96 8.95 -18.35
N HIS A 78 -5.08 8.23 -18.25
CA HIS A 78 -5.46 7.48 -17.05
C HIS A 78 -6.19 6.19 -17.42
N VAL A 79 -6.01 5.17 -16.58
CA VAL A 79 -6.86 3.98 -16.55
C VAL A 79 -7.29 3.72 -15.11
N VAL A 80 -8.54 3.31 -14.94
CA VAL A 80 -9.08 2.80 -13.67
C VAL A 80 -9.93 1.57 -13.96
N SER A 81 -9.99 0.65 -13.01
CA SER A 81 -10.77 -0.59 -13.13
C SER A 81 -11.44 -0.94 -11.82
N GLN A 82 -12.65 -1.49 -11.90
CA GLN A 82 -13.37 -2.06 -10.77
C GLN A 82 -14.20 -3.23 -11.28
N GLU A 83 -14.02 -4.42 -10.70
CA GLU A 83 -14.61 -5.65 -11.21
C GLU A 83 -14.28 -5.86 -12.71
N ASN A 84 -15.31 -6.00 -13.55
CA ASN A 84 -15.16 -6.13 -15.01
C ASN A 84 -15.19 -4.77 -15.75
N ILE A 85 -15.30 -3.67 -15.03
CA ILE A 85 -15.34 -2.34 -15.63
C ILE A 85 -13.92 -1.83 -15.82
N VAL A 86 -13.59 -1.41 -17.04
CA VAL A 86 -12.32 -0.75 -17.35
C VAL A 86 -12.62 0.59 -18.01
N PHE A 87 -12.15 1.66 -17.39
CA PHE A 87 -12.42 3.02 -17.82
C PHE A 87 -11.12 3.75 -18.13
N VAL A 88 -11.04 4.30 -19.33
CA VAL A 88 -9.80 4.83 -19.91
C VAL A 88 -10.04 6.25 -20.38
N ALA A 89 -9.13 7.15 -20.03
CA ALA A 89 -9.13 8.52 -20.50
C ALA A 89 -8.00 8.77 -21.51
N PHE A 90 -8.31 9.53 -22.55
CA PHE A 90 -7.36 9.97 -23.56
C PHE A 90 -6.96 11.44 -23.33
N ARG A 91 -5.73 11.77 -23.70
CA ARG A 91 -5.19 13.12 -23.72
C ARG A 91 -5.54 13.76 -25.07
N ASN A 92 -6.60 14.55 -25.16
CA ASN A 92 -7.08 15.02 -26.46
C ASN A 92 -6.86 16.53 -26.75
N LYS A 93 -6.64 16.82 -28.04
CA LYS A 93 -6.38 18.12 -28.68
C LYS A 93 -7.33 18.41 -29.88
N LYS A 94 -8.39 17.63 -30.14
CA LYS A 94 -9.39 17.87 -31.21
C LYS A 94 -10.81 17.84 -30.68
N LYS A 95 -11.65 18.78 -31.13
CA LYS A 95 -13.05 18.97 -30.70
C LYS A 95 -13.91 17.71 -30.82
N ASP A 96 -13.67 16.85 -31.81
CA ASP A 96 -14.53 15.68 -32.07
C ASP A 96 -13.90 14.34 -31.67
N SER A 97 -12.69 14.35 -31.11
CA SER A 97 -12.05 13.11 -30.67
C SER A 97 -12.59 12.69 -29.28
N PRO A 98 -12.85 11.40 -29.06
CA PRO A 98 -13.41 10.91 -27.81
C PRO A 98 -12.43 11.13 -26.64
N LEU A 99 -12.93 11.64 -25.52
CA LEU A 99 -12.13 11.80 -24.30
C LEU A 99 -11.97 10.48 -23.54
N LEU A 100 -12.89 9.53 -23.72
CA LEU A 100 -13.03 8.39 -22.84
C LEU A 100 -13.42 7.11 -23.61
N SER A 101 -13.01 5.97 -23.07
CA SER A 101 -13.45 4.64 -23.51
C SER A 101 -13.83 3.80 -22.29
N LEU A 102 -14.87 3.01 -22.43
CA LEU A 102 -15.38 2.14 -21.37
C LEU A 102 -15.54 0.70 -21.88
N SER A 103 -15.09 -0.23 -21.08
CA SER A 103 -15.43 -1.65 -21.17
C SER A 103 -16.18 -2.07 -19.92
N LEU A 104 -17.19 -2.93 -20.09
CA LEU A 104 -17.98 -3.51 -18.99
C LEU A 104 -17.73 -5.02 -18.82
N ASP A 105 -16.79 -5.58 -19.60
CA ASP A 105 -16.57 -7.03 -19.71
C ASP A 105 -15.08 -7.42 -19.63
N GLY A 106 -14.31 -6.64 -18.86
CA GLY A 106 -12.90 -6.89 -18.60
C GLY A 106 -12.01 -6.57 -19.79
N GLY A 107 -12.40 -5.60 -20.62
CA GLY A 107 -11.64 -5.15 -21.78
C GLY A 107 -11.82 -6.00 -23.04
N LYS A 108 -12.86 -6.84 -23.11
CA LYS A 108 -13.15 -7.63 -24.32
C LYS A 108 -13.80 -6.77 -25.39
N ASN A 109 -14.80 -5.97 -25.00
CA ASN A 109 -15.49 -5.00 -25.84
C ASN A 109 -15.34 -3.58 -25.28
N TRP A 110 -15.24 -2.60 -26.18
CA TRP A 110 -14.99 -1.20 -25.83
C TRP A 110 -15.98 -0.27 -26.53
N ASN A 111 -16.53 0.67 -25.77
CA ASN A 111 -17.40 1.73 -26.26
C ASN A 111 -16.78 3.10 -25.99
N ARG A 112 -16.96 4.04 -26.93
CA ARG A 112 -16.62 5.45 -26.71
C ARG A 112 -17.70 6.12 -25.87
N VAL A 113 -17.29 6.93 -24.89
CA VAL A 113 -18.21 7.65 -24.00
C VAL A 113 -17.74 9.10 -23.77
N GLY A 114 -18.62 9.95 -23.22
CA GLY A 114 -18.28 11.33 -22.85
C GLY A 114 -18.32 12.36 -23.98
N GLN A 115 -19.04 12.07 -25.08
CA GLN A 115 -19.23 13.05 -26.16
C GLN A 115 -20.02 14.28 -25.68
N ASP A 116 -20.96 14.08 -24.78
CA ASP A 116 -21.75 15.13 -24.14
C ASP A 116 -20.94 15.98 -23.14
N ILE A 117 -19.87 15.45 -22.53
CA ILE A 117 -18.90 16.27 -21.79
C ILE A 117 -18.33 17.34 -22.70
N ILE A 118 -17.88 16.96 -23.89
CA ILE A 118 -17.31 17.90 -24.89
C ILE A 118 -18.32 18.99 -25.24
N SER A 119 -19.60 18.62 -25.42
CA SER A 119 -20.66 19.58 -25.74
C SER A 119 -20.95 20.59 -24.63
N GLN A 120 -20.67 20.23 -23.38
CA GLN A 120 -20.85 21.09 -22.21
C GLN A 120 -19.65 22.02 -21.96
N LEU A 121 -18.52 21.80 -22.64
CA LEU A 121 -17.32 22.60 -22.47
C LEU A 121 -17.39 23.85 -23.36
N PRO A 122 -16.92 25.02 -22.87
CA PRO A 122 -16.71 26.17 -23.75
C PRO A 122 -15.81 25.76 -24.91
N SER A 123 -15.94 26.41 -26.07
CA SER A 123 -15.14 26.15 -27.27
C SER A 123 -13.64 26.43 -27.04
N SER A 124 -12.97 25.57 -26.28
CA SER A 124 -11.54 25.57 -26.02
C SER A 124 -10.87 24.56 -26.94
N ASP A 125 -9.66 24.89 -27.39
CA ASP A 125 -8.93 24.03 -28.33
C ASP A 125 -8.30 22.79 -27.66
N VAL A 126 -8.15 22.80 -26.32
CA VAL A 126 -7.46 21.72 -25.60
C VAL A 126 -8.09 21.43 -24.24
N ILE A 127 -8.49 20.18 -24.04
CA ILE A 127 -9.06 19.65 -22.79
C ILE A 127 -8.17 18.53 -22.29
N PHE A 128 -7.69 18.64 -21.06
CA PHE A 128 -6.90 17.61 -20.41
C PHE A 128 -7.75 16.92 -19.37
N VAL A 129 -7.84 15.60 -19.43
CA VAL A 129 -8.32 14.81 -18.29
C VAL A 129 -7.20 14.79 -17.25
N THR A 130 -7.49 15.26 -16.03
CA THR A 130 -6.52 15.28 -14.92
C THR A 130 -6.64 14.08 -14.00
N ASP A 131 -7.83 13.48 -13.93
CA ASP A 131 -8.08 12.23 -13.20
C ASP A 131 -9.43 11.62 -13.58
N ILE A 132 -9.57 10.31 -13.34
CA ILE A 132 -10.83 9.57 -13.47
C ILE A 132 -10.97 8.59 -12.30
N THR A 133 -12.20 8.27 -11.90
CA THR A 133 -12.44 7.22 -10.91
C THR A 133 -13.77 6.51 -11.13
N ILE A 134 -13.89 5.30 -10.58
CA ILE A 134 -15.09 4.47 -10.60
C ILE A 134 -15.55 4.27 -9.17
N SER A 135 -16.85 4.41 -8.92
CA SER A 135 -17.47 4.02 -7.67
C SER A 135 -18.77 3.26 -7.96
N LYS A 136 -18.71 1.93 -7.89
CA LYS A 136 -19.79 1.02 -8.28
C LYS A 136 -20.22 1.28 -9.73
N ASN A 137 -21.39 1.88 -9.91
CA ASN A 137 -21.97 2.15 -11.23
C ASN A 137 -21.75 3.61 -11.67
N SER A 138 -21.07 4.40 -10.84
CA SER A 138 -20.81 5.82 -11.11
C SER A 138 -19.40 6.02 -11.63
N LEU A 139 -19.26 6.78 -12.70
CA LEU A 139 -17.98 7.19 -13.29
C LEU A 139 -17.77 8.67 -13.04
N PHE A 140 -16.53 9.06 -12.76
CA PHE A 140 -16.14 10.44 -12.53
C PHE A 140 -14.96 10.81 -13.40
N VAL A 141 -14.99 12.03 -13.93
CA VAL A 141 -13.93 12.56 -14.79
C VAL A 141 -13.67 13.99 -14.39
N VAL A 142 -12.41 14.30 -14.12
CA VAL A 142 -11.94 15.67 -13.93
C VAL A 142 -11.23 16.13 -15.18
N THR A 143 -11.62 17.30 -15.66
CA THR A 143 -11.05 17.95 -16.84
C THR A 143 -10.50 19.32 -16.49
N ARG A 144 -9.50 19.75 -17.26
CA ARG A 144 -8.92 21.09 -17.21
C ARG A 144 -8.75 21.62 -18.63
N ASP A 145 -9.25 22.83 -18.88
CA ASP A 145 -8.95 23.58 -20.09
C ASP A 145 -7.91 24.68 -19.81
N PHE A 146 -6.96 24.86 -20.74
CA PHE A 146 -5.94 25.89 -20.67
C PHE A 146 -6.29 27.05 -21.61
N ARG A 147 -7.27 27.86 -21.20
CA ARG A 147 -7.49 29.16 -21.84
C ARG A 147 -6.48 30.18 -21.29
N PRO A 148 -5.77 30.96 -22.12
CA PRO A 148 -4.70 31.86 -21.70
C PRO A 148 -5.06 32.84 -20.57
N HIS A 149 -6.34 33.18 -20.42
CA HIS A 149 -6.80 34.19 -19.47
C HIS A 149 -7.82 33.68 -18.44
N ASN A 150 -8.34 32.45 -18.60
CA ASN A 150 -9.34 31.90 -17.67
C ASN A 150 -9.36 30.37 -17.71
N PRO A 151 -8.31 29.69 -17.20
CA PRO A 151 -8.31 28.24 -17.13
C PRO A 151 -9.45 27.78 -16.21
N THR A 152 -10.17 26.74 -16.62
CA THR A 152 -11.25 26.18 -15.81
C THR A 152 -11.00 24.70 -15.58
N SER A 153 -11.29 24.24 -14.36
CA SER A 153 -11.33 22.81 -14.04
C SER A 153 -12.76 22.39 -13.75
N ARG A 154 -13.16 21.22 -14.23
CA ARG A 154 -14.53 20.71 -14.10
C ARG A 154 -14.50 19.25 -13.67
N CYS A 155 -15.44 18.87 -12.81
CA CYS A 155 -15.70 17.48 -12.47
C CYS A 155 -17.07 17.08 -13.03
N PHE A 156 -17.09 15.99 -13.79
CA PHE A 156 -18.28 15.39 -14.37
C PHE A 156 -18.55 14.03 -13.73
N ARG A 157 -19.83 13.69 -13.63
CA ARG A 157 -20.31 12.40 -13.12
C ARG A 157 -21.27 11.76 -14.10
N SER A 158 -21.17 10.44 -14.26
CA SER A 158 -22.17 9.61 -14.92
C SER A 158 -22.63 8.53 -13.96
N ASP A 159 -23.94 8.29 -13.88
CA ASP A 159 -24.54 7.21 -13.07
C ASP A 159 -25.10 6.05 -13.93
N ASN A 160 -24.79 6.08 -15.23
CA ASN A 160 -25.28 5.12 -16.21
C ASN A 160 -24.15 4.65 -17.14
N PHE A 161 -23.00 4.34 -16.56
CA PHE A 161 -21.84 3.79 -17.28
C PHE A 161 -21.43 4.63 -18.49
N GLY A 162 -21.39 5.95 -18.32
CA GLY A 162 -20.89 6.88 -19.32
C GLY A 162 -21.86 7.21 -20.46
N ALA A 163 -23.11 6.72 -20.42
CA ALA A 163 -24.12 7.05 -21.43
C ALA A 163 -24.53 8.53 -21.39
N SER A 164 -24.54 9.14 -20.20
CA SER A 164 -24.71 10.58 -20.02
C SER A 164 -23.91 11.11 -18.84
N TRP A 165 -23.47 12.35 -18.93
CA TRP A 165 -22.60 13.02 -17.97
C TRP A 165 -23.18 14.36 -17.52
N SER A 166 -23.12 14.60 -16.20
CA SER A 166 -23.54 15.85 -15.57
C SER A 166 -22.33 16.57 -14.98
N LEU A 167 -22.23 17.89 -15.21
CA LEU A 167 -21.28 18.75 -14.51
C LEU A 167 -21.67 18.86 -13.03
N ILE A 168 -20.80 18.42 -12.13
CA ILE A 168 -21.07 18.42 -10.68
C ILE A 168 -20.25 19.46 -9.90
N HIS A 169 -19.15 19.94 -10.49
CA HIS A 169 -18.32 21.00 -9.92
C HIS A 169 -17.53 21.74 -11.00
N GLN A 170 -17.33 23.04 -10.82
CA GLN A 170 -16.51 23.89 -11.67
C GLN A 170 -15.70 24.88 -10.82
N MET A 171 -14.42 25.04 -11.14
CA MET A 171 -13.55 26.05 -10.53
C MET A 171 -12.95 26.98 -11.60
N SER A 172 -13.01 28.29 -11.36
CA SER A 172 -12.37 29.35 -12.14
C SER A 172 -11.15 29.94 -11.41
N ASP A 173 -10.48 30.91 -12.03
CA ASP A 173 -9.52 31.81 -11.35
C ASP A 173 -8.25 31.12 -10.82
N GLN A 174 -7.52 30.43 -11.70
CA GLN A 174 -6.24 29.76 -11.43
C GLN A 174 -6.28 28.57 -10.47
N HIS A 175 -7.43 28.27 -9.87
CA HIS A 175 -7.63 27.07 -9.07
C HIS A 175 -7.83 25.85 -9.97
N SER A 176 -7.14 24.74 -9.66
CA SER A 176 -7.25 23.51 -10.44
C SER A 176 -7.76 22.34 -9.62
N ILE A 177 -8.58 21.50 -10.25
CA ILE A 177 -8.94 20.18 -9.72
C ILE A 177 -7.94 19.19 -10.31
N ASN A 178 -7.15 18.55 -9.45
CA ASN A 178 -6.06 17.67 -9.86
C ASN A 178 -6.41 16.19 -9.73
N THR A 179 -7.36 15.84 -8.85
CA THR A 179 -7.72 14.45 -8.56
C THR A 179 -9.15 14.34 -8.05
N VAL A 180 -9.78 13.18 -8.25
CA VAL A 180 -11.10 12.83 -7.71
C VAL A 180 -11.04 11.44 -7.05
N ALA A 181 -11.63 11.34 -5.87
CA ALA A 181 -11.83 10.06 -5.17
C ALA A 181 -13.26 9.98 -4.63
N VAL A 182 -13.74 8.76 -4.41
CA VAL A 182 -15.05 8.51 -3.81
C VAL A 182 -14.89 7.53 -2.64
N ASP A 183 -15.38 7.91 -1.47
CA ASP A 183 -15.27 7.06 -0.27
C ASP A 183 -16.41 6.02 -0.17
N SER A 184 -16.42 5.20 0.90
CA SER A 184 -17.46 4.19 1.14
C SER A 184 -18.86 4.78 1.38
N ASN A 185 -18.94 6.02 1.87
CA ASN A 185 -20.19 6.73 2.07
C ASN A 185 -20.73 7.32 0.76
N ARG A 186 -19.96 7.21 -0.33
CA ARG A 186 -20.18 7.86 -1.63
C ARG A 186 -20.00 9.38 -1.58
N ASP A 187 -19.25 9.87 -0.60
CA ASP A 187 -18.79 11.25 -0.62
C ASP A 187 -17.76 11.39 -1.74
N VAL A 188 -17.92 12.43 -2.56
CA VAL A 188 -16.98 12.78 -3.61
C VAL A 188 -15.96 13.74 -3.03
N LEU A 189 -14.68 13.41 -3.17
CA LEU A 189 -13.55 14.22 -2.74
C LEU A 189 -12.83 14.76 -3.97
N LEU A 190 -12.61 16.07 -4.01
CA LEU A 190 -11.82 16.72 -5.04
C LEU A 190 -10.53 17.25 -4.41
N GLY A 191 -9.40 16.77 -4.91
CA GLY A 191 -8.10 17.35 -4.57
C GLY A 191 -7.84 18.56 -5.46
N THR A 192 -7.68 19.72 -4.84
CA THR A 192 -7.51 21.00 -5.52
C THR A 192 -6.15 21.64 -5.21
N SER A 193 -5.83 22.72 -5.90
CA SER A 193 -4.69 23.59 -5.57
C SER A 193 -4.79 24.26 -4.19
N SER A 194 -5.97 24.22 -3.54
CA SER A 194 -6.25 24.86 -2.25
C SER A 194 -6.71 23.88 -1.17
N GLY A 195 -6.42 22.59 -1.34
CA GLY A 195 -6.80 21.53 -0.41
C GLY A 195 -7.90 20.61 -0.96
N VAL A 196 -8.60 19.91 -0.07
CA VAL A 196 -9.65 18.94 -0.41
C VAL A 196 -11.03 19.58 -0.29
N LEU A 197 -11.88 19.40 -1.29
CA LEU A 197 -13.31 19.68 -1.22
C LEU A 197 -14.09 18.37 -1.10
N ARG A 198 -15.11 18.33 -0.27
CA ARG A 198 -16.01 17.18 -0.08
C ARG A 198 -17.43 17.54 -0.51
N SER A 199 -18.11 16.60 -1.15
CA SER A 199 -19.55 16.65 -1.38
C SER A 199 -20.19 15.31 -1.01
N LYS A 200 -21.21 15.32 -0.14
CA LYS A 200 -21.87 14.08 0.33
C LYS A 200 -22.69 13.35 -0.73
N ASN A 201 -23.08 14.05 -1.78
CA ASN A 201 -23.93 13.52 -2.84
C ASN A 201 -23.39 13.81 -4.24
N GLY A 202 -22.30 14.58 -4.35
CA GLY A 202 -21.76 15.01 -5.63
C GLY A 202 -22.69 15.92 -6.43
N HIS A 203 -23.63 16.63 -5.79
CA HIS A 203 -24.58 17.53 -6.48
C HIS A 203 -24.66 18.92 -5.83
N GLY A 204 -23.66 19.76 -6.10
CA GLY A 204 -23.73 21.21 -5.87
C GLY A 204 -23.36 21.72 -4.47
N ASN A 205 -23.40 20.88 -3.44
CA ASN A 205 -22.93 21.26 -2.09
C ASN A 205 -21.51 20.75 -1.87
N TRP A 206 -20.55 21.68 -1.86
CA TRP A 206 -19.14 21.41 -1.64
C TRP A 206 -18.65 22.16 -0.42
N GLU A 207 -17.98 21.45 0.48
CA GLU A 207 -17.39 22.01 1.69
C GLU A 207 -15.89 21.72 1.75
N PRO A 208 -15.05 22.65 2.25
CA PRO A 208 -13.64 22.36 2.48
C PRO A 208 -13.45 21.28 3.54
N LEU A 209 -12.61 20.29 3.25
CA LEU A 209 -12.19 19.24 4.17
C LEU A 209 -10.68 19.38 4.44
N ASN A 210 -10.26 20.55 4.92
CA ASN A 210 -8.83 20.91 5.04
C ASN A 210 -8.25 20.81 6.45
N GLY A 211 -9.10 20.60 7.47
CA GLY A 211 -8.66 20.63 8.87
C GLY A 211 -7.48 19.70 9.12
N GLY A 212 -6.37 20.24 9.64
CA GLY A 212 -5.13 19.49 9.89
C GLY A 212 -4.14 19.43 8.71
N MET A 213 -4.50 19.94 7.51
CA MET A 213 -3.58 20.07 6.38
C MET A 213 -2.83 21.42 6.31
N GLU A 214 -3.22 22.37 7.15
CA GLU A 214 -2.63 23.71 7.17
C GLU A 214 -1.19 23.65 7.70
N THR A 215 -0.22 24.00 6.85
CA THR A 215 1.19 24.06 7.24
C THR A 215 1.75 25.45 6.93
N ASN A 216 2.29 26.14 7.95
CA ASN A 216 3.08 27.37 7.82
C ASN A 216 2.58 28.38 6.76
N LYS A 217 1.26 28.65 6.74
CA LYS A 217 0.59 29.61 5.82
C LYS A 217 0.64 29.26 4.32
N LYS A 218 0.93 28.02 3.92
CA LYS A 218 0.80 27.56 2.53
C LYS A 218 -0.41 26.65 2.39
N THR A 219 -1.24 26.90 1.38
CA THR A 219 -2.32 25.99 1.00
C THR A 219 -1.71 24.70 0.43
N PRO A 220 -2.14 23.52 0.90
CA PRO A 220 -1.64 22.26 0.38
C PRO A 220 -2.17 22.06 -1.05
N PHE A 221 -1.26 22.03 -2.03
CA PHE A 221 -1.61 21.65 -3.40
C PHE A 221 -1.79 20.13 -3.42
N VAL A 222 -3.04 19.66 -3.51
CA VAL A 222 -3.36 18.22 -3.53
C VAL A 222 -3.10 17.67 -4.93
N LYS A 223 -2.25 16.64 -5.02
CA LYS A 223 -1.87 15.99 -6.28
C LYS A 223 -2.67 14.71 -6.53
N SER A 224 -2.92 13.93 -5.48
CA SER A 224 -3.63 12.65 -5.57
C SER A 224 -4.35 12.38 -4.25
N ILE A 225 -5.52 11.73 -4.33
CA ILE A 225 -6.24 11.18 -3.19
C ILE A 225 -6.46 9.70 -3.46
N SER A 226 -6.09 8.86 -2.49
CA SER A 226 -6.34 7.41 -2.53
C SER A 226 -7.23 7.02 -1.37
N TYR A 227 -8.06 6.00 -1.58
CA TYR A 227 -9.02 5.51 -0.62
C TYR A 227 -8.94 3.99 -0.47
N ASN A 228 -8.83 3.52 0.78
CA ASN A 228 -8.92 2.11 1.11
C ASN A 228 -10.36 1.77 1.48
N HIS A 229 -11.09 1.12 0.56
CA HIS A 229 -12.48 0.70 0.78
C HIS A 229 -12.64 -0.31 1.92
N THR A 230 -11.60 -1.08 2.24
CA THR A 230 -11.63 -2.10 3.31
C THR A 230 -11.50 -1.48 4.70
N LEU A 231 -10.58 -0.51 4.86
CA LEU A 231 -10.27 0.10 6.15
C LEU A 231 -10.98 1.44 6.38
N GLY A 232 -11.62 2.01 5.36
CA GLY A 232 -12.23 3.33 5.45
C GLY A 232 -11.23 4.48 5.47
N GLU A 233 -9.96 4.22 5.14
CA GLU A 233 -8.87 5.19 5.27
C GLU A 233 -8.65 5.97 3.98
N ARG A 234 -8.38 7.27 4.10
CA ARG A 234 -8.05 8.15 2.97
C ARG A 234 -6.63 8.66 3.13
N PHE A 235 -5.93 8.81 2.02
CA PHE A 235 -4.63 9.43 1.98
C PHE A 235 -4.61 10.52 0.91
N ALA A 236 -4.09 11.68 1.26
CA ALA A 236 -3.93 12.80 0.35
C ALA A 236 -2.44 13.12 0.21
N ALA A 237 -1.94 13.05 -1.01
CA ALA A 237 -0.61 13.46 -1.36
C ALA A 237 -0.61 14.93 -1.77
N THR A 238 0.19 15.75 -1.11
CA THR A 238 0.19 17.20 -1.30
C THR A 238 1.60 17.75 -1.48
N SER A 239 1.72 19.01 -1.90
CA SER A 239 2.98 19.76 -1.88
C SER A 239 3.53 20.03 -0.47
N ALA A 240 2.78 19.74 0.59
CA ALA A 240 3.23 19.90 1.98
C ALA A 240 3.56 18.56 2.66
N GLY A 241 3.40 17.45 1.96
CA GLY A 241 3.57 16.10 2.49
C GLY A 241 2.33 15.22 2.27
N ILE A 242 2.35 14.06 2.90
CA ILE A 242 1.28 13.05 2.89
C ILE A 242 0.43 13.21 4.13
N PHE A 243 -0.87 13.21 3.92
CA PHE A 243 -1.87 13.34 4.97
C PHE A 243 -2.76 12.10 4.99
N LYS A 244 -2.95 11.51 6.18
CA LYS A 244 -3.91 10.44 6.41
C LYS A 244 -5.18 11.03 7.03
N SER A 245 -6.35 10.58 6.61
CA SER A 245 -7.61 10.97 7.27
C SER A 245 -7.83 10.20 8.57
N HIS A 246 -8.43 10.85 9.56
CA HIS A 246 -8.94 10.22 10.78
C HIS A 246 -10.42 10.57 10.99
N GLU A 247 -11.09 9.85 11.89
CA GLU A 247 -12.50 10.14 12.19
C GLU A 247 -12.68 11.53 12.80
N GLU A 248 -13.68 12.27 12.31
CA GLU A 248 -14.05 13.57 12.86
C GLU A 248 -14.40 13.43 14.36
N GLY A 249 -13.65 14.12 15.22
CA GLY A 249 -13.89 14.10 16.68
C GLY A 249 -13.16 13.01 17.45
N ALA A 250 -12.25 12.26 16.82
CA ALA A 250 -11.35 11.35 17.53
C ALA A 250 -10.55 12.11 18.61
N TRP A 251 -10.62 11.63 19.87
CA TRP A 251 -10.07 12.30 21.06
C TRP A 251 -8.57 12.64 20.98
N GLN A 252 -7.82 11.93 20.13
CA GLN A 252 -6.39 12.11 19.95
C GLN A 252 -6.05 13.33 19.06
N PHE A 253 -7.04 13.94 18.41
CA PHE A 253 -6.84 15.04 17.47
C PHE A 253 -7.66 16.29 17.83
N PRO A 254 -7.19 17.50 17.49
CA PRO A 254 -7.96 18.73 17.71
C PRO A 254 -9.32 18.68 17.02
N LYS A 255 -10.35 19.20 17.68
CA LYS A 255 -11.71 19.30 17.10
C LYS A 255 -11.66 20.07 15.77
N GLY A 256 -12.24 19.48 14.72
CA GLY A 256 -12.22 20.04 13.36
C GLY A 256 -11.00 19.70 12.52
N SER A 257 -10.03 18.94 13.07
CA SER A 257 -9.00 18.28 12.24
C SER A 257 -9.57 17.02 11.61
N ASN A 258 -9.30 16.85 10.32
CA ASN A 258 -9.71 15.70 9.50
C ASN A 258 -8.51 14.91 8.99
N TRP A 259 -7.32 15.53 9.03
CA TRP A 259 -6.09 15.01 8.46
C TRP A 259 -4.93 15.11 9.43
N GLN A 260 -4.06 14.10 9.40
CA GLN A 260 -2.79 14.05 10.11
C GLN A 260 -1.66 13.95 9.09
N ASN A 261 -0.63 14.80 9.22
CA ASN A 261 0.59 14.67 8.42
C ASN A 261 1.37 13.43 8.88
N VAL A 262 1.60 12.49 7.97
CA VAL A 262 2.31 11.24 8.22
C VAL A 262 3.66 11.17 7.50
N SER A 263 4.18 12.29 7.00
CA SER A 263 5.43 12.31 6.22
C SER A 263 6.67 12.10 7.10
N SER A 264 7.60 11.24 6.66
CA SER A 264 8.93 11.11 7.30
C SER A 264 9.91 12.13 6.72
N HIS A 265 10.14 13.23 7.45
CA HIS A 265 11.08 14.32 7.15
C HIS A 265 10.86 15.14 5.86
N LYS A 266 11.52 16.32 5.83
CA LYS A 266 11.32 17.54 5.00
C LYS A 266 11.36 17.40 3.45
N SER A 267 10.95 16.28 2.86
CA SER A 267 10.76 16.22 1.40
C SER A 267 9.46 16.96 1.05
N GLN A 268 9.60 18.23 0.65
CA GLN A 268 8.48 19.10 0.32
C GLN A 268 7.82 18.78 -1.03
N GLN A 269 8.17 17.68 -1.71
CA GLN A 269 7.70 17.46 -3.09
C GLN A 269 7.54 15.98 -3.46
N ALA A 270 6.62 15.26 -2.82
CA ALA A 270 6.18 13.95 -3.31
C ALA A 270 5.06 14.13 -4.35
N ALA A 271 5.20 13.56 -5.54
CA ALA A 271 4.10 13.17 -6.42
C ALA A 271 3.91 11.68 -6.22
N VAL A 272 2.68 11.23 -6.00
CA VAL A 272 2.42 9.97 -5.29
C VAL A 272 1.41 9.14 -6.04
N ALA A 273 1.79 7.90 -6.27
CA ALA A 273 0.85 6.79 -6.35
C ALA A 273 0.80 6.12 -4.97
N LEU A 274 -0.39 6.08 -4.39
CA LEU A 274 -0.70 5.44 -3.11
C LEU A 274 -1.53 4.21 -3.42
N ASN A 275 -0.92 3.04 -3.27
CA ASN A 275 -1.65 1.78 -3.32
C ASN A 275 -1.77 1.22 -1.90
N LEU A 276 -3.00 0.91 -1.51
CA LEU A 276 -3.38 0.42 -0.19
C LEU A 276 -3.79 -1.04 -0.32
N ILE A 277 -3.03 -1.95 0.27
CA ILE A 277 -3.36 -3.37 0.23
C ILE A 277 -3.75 -3.84 1.61
N HIS A 278 -4.79 -4.65 1.66
CA HIS A 278 -5.11 -5.48 2.81
C HIS A 278 -4.88 -6.95 2.48
N ASN A 279 -4.08 -7.64 3.30
CA ASN A 279 -3.96 -9.10 3.24
C ASN A 279 -4.17 -9.65 4.65
N TYR A 280 -5.34 -10.24 4.92
CA TYR A 280 -5.88 -10.97 6.10
C TYR A 280 -5.41 -10.63 7.54
N SER A 281 -4.44 -9.74 7.76
CA SER A 281 -3.95 -9.25 9.06
C SER A 281 -3.02 -8.01 8.97
N THR A 282 -2.62 -7.52 7.79
CA THR A 282 -1.71 -6.36 7.66
C THR A 282 -2.09 -5.42 6.51
N SER A 283 -2.00 -4.11 6.77
CA SER A 283 -2.21 -3.02 5.80
C SER A 283 -0.87 -2.51 5.25
N TYR A 284 -0.69 -2.49 3.94
CA TYR A 284 0.49 -1.90 3.31
C TYR A 284 0.15 -0.60 2.60
N ILE A 285 1.02 0.39 2.75
CA ILE A 285 1.01 1.64 2.01
C ILE A 285 2.30 1.72 1.22
N VAL A 286 2.21 1.82 -0.10
CA VAL A 286 3.37 2.07 -0.95
C VAL A 286 3.26 3.47 -1.54
N MET A 287 4.36 4.22 -1.49
CA MET A 287 4.45 5.58 -2.01
C MET A 287 5.64 5.68 -2.95
N GLY A 288 5.38 6.00 -4.21
CA GLY A 288 6.40 6.48 -5.13
C GLY A 288 6.58 7.99 -4.98
N THR A 289 7.80 8.50 -5.13
CA THR A 289 8.08 9.93 -5.33
C THR A 289 8.99 10.12 -6.54
N HIS A 290 8.88 11.27 -7.20
CA HIS A 290 9.78 11.70 -8.26
C HIS A 290 9.99 13.21 -8.17
N GLU A 291 11.25 13.61 -8.00
CA GLU A 291 11.69 14.99 -7.87
C GLU A 291 12.57 15.37 -9.07
N ARG A 292 12.39 16.60 -9.58
CA ARG A 292 13.26 17.18 -10.61
C ARG A 292 13.91 18.45 -10.06
N SER A 293 15.20 18.38 -9.80
CA SER A 293 16.02 19.50 -9.30
C SER A 293 16.92 20.03 -10.41
N GLY A 294 17.32 21.30 -10.37
CA GLY A 294 18.27 21.82 -11.36
C GLY A 294 19.11 22.98 -10.85
N ILE A 295 20.37 23.03 -11.30
CA ILE A 295 21.33 24.11 -11.06
C ILE A 295 22.00 24.42 -12.40
N GLY A 296 21.98 25.69 -12.84
CA GLY A 296 22.68 26.12 -14.05
C GLY A 296 22.22 25.47 -15.35
N GLY A 297 20.94 25.13 -15.48
CA GLY A 297 20.37 24.49 -16.70
C GLY A 297 20.54 22.97 -16.78
N HIS A 298 21.27 22.35 -15.85
CA HIS A 298 21.32 20.90 -15.70
C HIS A 298 20.22 20.42 -14.75
N PHE A 299 19.43 19.43 -15.18
CA PHE A 299 18.37 18.83 -14.37
C PHE A 299 18.75 17.43 -13.89
N PHE A 300 18.49 17.15 -12.61
CA PHE A 300 18.62 15.84 -11.99
C PHE A 300 17.24 15.36 -11.58
N SER A 301 16.89 14.13 -11.97
CA SER A 301 15.68 13.44 -11.52
C SER A 301 16.04 12.41 -10.45
N THR A 302 15.30 12.41 -9.35
CA THR A 302 15.44 11.42 -8.28
C THR A 302 14.07 10.84 -7.97
N SER A 303 13.91 9.54 -8.20
CA SER A 303 12.75 8.77 -7.77
C SER A 303 13.07 8.00 -6.49
N ARG A 304 12.09 7.92 -5.59
CA ARG A 304 12.18 7.11 -4.38
C ARG A 304 10.92 6.30 -4.19
N LEU A 305 11.03 5.19 -3.47
CA LEU A 305 9.90 4.35 -3.14
C LEU A 305 9.90 4.12 -1.63
N PHE A 306 8.76 4.33 -0.99
CA PHE A 306 8.60 4.13 0.44
C PHE A 306 7.49 3.14 0.70
N ILE A 307 7.64 2.38 1.79
CA ILE A 307 6.64 1.44 2.26
C ILE A 307 6.34 1.67 3.74
N SER A 308 5.07 1.54 4.10
CA SER A 308 4.61 1.38 5.46
C SER A 308 3.80 0.10 5.58
N ASN A 309 4.00 -0.67 6.64
CA ASN A 309 3.30 -1.91 6.94
C ASN A 309 2.21 -1.75 8.01
N ASN A 310 1.96 -0.52 8.46
CA ASN A 310 0.96 -0.21 9.47
C ASN A 310 0.29 1.11 9.09
N SER A 311 -0.96 1.04 8.62
CA SER A 311 -1.69 2.24 8.25
C SER A 311 -2.13 3.06 9.45
N GLN A 312 -2.31 2.44 10.63
CA GLN A 312 -2.67 3.13 11.87
C GLN A 312 -1.51 3.94 12.44
N ASN A 313 -0.30 3.39 12.41
CA ASN A 313 0.94 4.08 12.82
C ASN A 313 1.92 4.13 11.66
N VAL A 314 1.65 5.03 10.72
CA VAL A 314 2.41 5.14 9.48
C VAL A 314 3.85 5.50 9.78
N THR A 315 4.73 4.55 9.51
CA THR A 315 6.18 4.74 9.50
C THR A 315 6.72 4.34 8.12
N TRP A 316 7.60 5.17 7.57
CA TRP A 316 8.11 4.97 6.20
C TRP A 316 9.49 4.32 6.23
N LYS A 317 9.62 3.23 5.47
CA LYS A 317 10.89 2.64 5.09
C LYS A 317 11.14 2.93 3.61
N GLU A 318 12.30 3.48 3.28
CA GLU A 318 12.71 3.63 1.88
C GLU A 318 13.12 2.26 1.31
N ILE A 319 12.59 1.92 0.14
CA ILE A 319 12.96 0.73 -0.64
C ILE A 319 14.03 1.16 -1.65
N ASP A 320 15.13 0.41 -1.68
CA ASP A 320 16.21 0.67 -2.62
C ASP A 320 15.78 0.38 -4.07
N LEU A 321 15.72 1.44 -4.87
CA LEU A 321 15.46 1.40 -6.31
C LEU A 321 16.75 1.17 -7.13
N GLY A 322 17.93 1.29 -6.51
CA GLY A 322 19.25 1.25 -7.16
C GLY A 322 19.30 2.11 -8.42
N SER A 323 19.54 1.51 -9.59
CA SER A 323 19.63 2.24 -10.86
C SER A 323 18.32 2.93 -11.29
N LEU A 324 17.16 2.45 -10.82
CA LEU A 324 15.84 3.02 -11.13
C LEU A 324 15.61 4.36 -10.42
N THR A 325 16.40 4.68 -9.40
CA THR A 325 16.39 5.99 -8.70
C THR A 325 16.55 7.17 -9.67
N LYS A 326 17.22 6.98 -10.81
CA LYS A 326 17.43 8.05 -11.81
C LYS A 326 16.33 8.12 -12.87
N LYS A 327 15.39 7.18 -12.88
CA LYS A 327 14.31 7.08 -13.85
C LYS A 327 13.04 7.70 -13.28
N PRO A 328 12.28 8.49 -14.05
CA PRO A 328 10.96 8.95 -13.60
C PRO A 328 10.08 7.78 -13.19
N LEU A 329 9.60 7.80 -11.95
CA LEU A 329 8.59 6.90 -11.43
C LEU A 329 7.22 7.55 -11.62
N TYR A 330 6.36 6.91 -12.40
CA TYR A 330 5.06 7.48 -12.76
C TYR A 330 3.92 6.92 -11.92
N ASP A 331 3.93 5.63 -11.64
CA ASP A 331 2.87 4.95 -10.89
C ASP A 331 3.42 3.69 -10.19
N VAL A 332 2.73 3.25 -9.12
CA VAL A 332 3.03 2.04 -8.38
C VAL A 332 1.76 1.33 -7.96
N ILE A 333 1.74 0.01 -8.14
CA ILE A 333 0.73 -0.88 -7.60
C ILE A 333 1.39 -2.03 -6.86
N VAL A 334 0.57 -2.81 -6.17
CA VAL A 334 1.03 -4.05 -5.60
C VAL A 334 0.06 -5.16 -5.95
N HIS A 335 0.63 -6.22 -6.51
CA HIS A 335 -0.10 -7.35 -7.04
C HIS A 335 0.50 -8.64 -6.51
N GLU A 336 -0.33 -9.53 -5.96
CA GLU A 336 0.10 -10.84 -5.45
C GLU A 336 1.38 -10.76 -4.58
N ARG A 337 1.38 -9.81 -3.64
CA ARG A 337 2.49 -9.50 -2.73
C ARG A 337 3.74 -8.93 -3.39
N HIS A 338 3.74 -8.50 -4.63
CA HIS A 338 4.90 -7.88 -5.28
C HIS A 338 4.60 -6.45 -5.70
N VAL A 339 5.58 -5.58 -5.53
CA VAL A 339 5.45 -4.17 -5.95
C VAL A 339 5.75 -4.10 -7.44
N ILE A 340 4.86 -3.44 -8.19
CA ILE A 340 5.02 -3.21 -9.62
C ILE A 340 5.08 -1.70 -9.84
N ILE A 341 6.12 -1.24 -10.51
CA ILE A 341 6.38 0.18 -10.76
C ILE A 341 6.43 0.50 -12.25
N ALA A 342 5.86 1.65 -12.61
CA ALA A 342 5.88 2.20 -13.95
C ALA A 342 6.96 3.28 -14.05
N THR A 343 7.82 3.15 -15.05
CA THR A 343 8.91 4.11 -15.31
C THR A 343 8.91 4.56 -16.77
N SER A 344 9.78 5.53 -17.10
CA SER A 344 10.02 5.93 -18.50
C SER A 344 10.53 4.80 -19.40
N GLU A 345 11.07 3.72 -18.84
CA GLU A 345 11.69 2.62 -19.60
C GLU A 345 10.85 1.34 -19.62
N GLY A 346 9.71 1.33 -18.93
CA GLY A 346 8.81 0.18 -18.85
C GLY A 346 8.36 -0.13 -17.42
N VAL A 347 7.87 -1.35 -17.26
CA VAL A 347 7.35 -1.87 -16.00
C VAL A 347 8.40 -2.75 -15.34
N PHE A 348 8.60 -2.55 -14.05
CA PHE A 348 9.47 -3.37 -13.21
C PHE A 348 8.65 -3.99 -12.08
N LYS A 349 8.94 -5.24 -11.76
CA LYS A 349 8.35 -5.97 -10.63
C LYS A 349 9.44 -6.22 -9.60
N SER A 350 9.08 -6.16 -8.32
CA SER A 350 10.01 -6.54 -7.26
C SER A 350 10.30 -8.04 -7.32
N THR A 351 11.56 -8.42 -7.14
CA THR A 351 11.97 -9.83 -7.03
C THR A 351 11.65 -10.41 -5.65
N LYS A 352 11.55 -9.53 -4.65
CA LYS A 352 11.14 -9.83 -3.28
C LYS A 352 9.68 -9.49 -3.07
N SER A 353 9.05 -10.22 -2.16
CA SER A 353 7.69 -9.89 -1.74
C SER A 353 7.67 -8.58 -0.94
N ILE A 354 6.51 -7.93 -0.89
CA ILE A 354 6.26 -6.72 -0.14
C ILE A 354 6.50 -6.91 1.37
N LEU A 355 6.34 -8.14 1.86
CA LEU A 355 6.66 -8.51 3.24
C LEU A 355 8.17 -8.36 3.48
N GLU A 356 8.99 -8.89 2.56
CA GLU A 356 10.45 -8.83 2.62
C GLU A 356 10.98 -7.42 2.33
N LEU A 357 10.33 -6.66 1.45
CA LEU A 357 10.67 -5.27 1.20
C LEU A 357 10.35 -4.39 2.42
N GLY A 358 9.25 -4.65 3.13
CA GLY A 358 8.84 -3.92 4.34
C GLY A 358 9.69 -4.20 5.58
N ARG A 359 10.52 -5.25 5.58
CA ARG A 359 11.16 -5.85 6.76
C ARG A 359 12.22 -5.03 7.54
N ALA A 360 12.29 -3.71 7.56
CA ALA A 360 13.54 -2.99 7.97
C ALA A 360 14.78 -3.55 7.21
N ASN A 361 15.91 -2.85 7.20
CA ASN A 361 17.13 -3.53 6.74
C ASN A 361 17.62 -4.35 7.92
N SER A 362 17.01 -5.52 8.16
CA SER A 362 17.74 -6.54 8.90
C SER A 362 19.01 -6.79 8.07
N PRO A 363 20.21 -6.71 8.66
CA PRO A 363 21.41 -7.20 8.00
C PRO A 363 21.10 -8.60 7.43
N LYS A 364 21.73 -8.99 6.31
CA LYS A 364 21.81 -10.40 5.86
C LYS A 364 22.60 -11.23 6.89
N THR A 365 22.18 -11.22 8.15
CA THR A 365 22.52 -12.16 9.20
C THR A 365 21.19 -12.51 9.84
N SER A 366 20.78 -13.76 9.71
CA SER A 366 19.84 -14.34 10.66
C SER A 366 20.51 -14.26 12.03
N SER A 367 20.37 -13.16 12.77
CA SER A 367 20.81 -13.15 14.15
C SER A 367 19.87 -14.10 14.90
N ALA A 368 20.45 -15.17 15.43
CA ALA A 368 19.70 -16.10 16.27
C ALA A 368 19.07 -15.30 17.42
N ALA A 369 17.78 -15.51 17.66
CA ALA A 369 17.07 -14.85 18.76
C ALA A 369 17.89 -14.95 20.06
N LYS A 370 18.03 -13.80 20.73
CA LYS A 370 18.80 -13.67 21.97
C LYS A 370 17.90 -13.90 23.19
N VAL A 371 16.62 -13.54 23.06
CA VAL A 371 15.56 -13.74 24.07
C VAL A 371 14.41 -14.51 23.44
N ILE A 372 13.89 -15.51 24.13
CA ILE A 372 12.78 -16.35 23.65
C ILE A 372 11.66 -16.31 24.68
N PHE A 373 10.49 -15.82 24.27
CA PHE A 373 9.26 -15.85 25.04
C PHE A 373 8.41 -17.03 24.59
N PHE A 374 7.94 -17.83 25.53
CA PHE A 374 6.97 -18.89 25.28
C PHE A 374 5.59 -18.47 25.77
N ASP A 375 4.57 -18.80 24.98
CA ASP A 375 3.24 -18.97 25.51
C ASP A 375 3.23 -20.15 26.47
N LEU A 376 2.53 -20.01 27.60
CA LEU A 376 2.41 -21.10 28.54
C LEU A 376 1.32 -22.10 28.14
N GLY A 377 0.29 -21.66 27.40
CA GLY A 377 -0.89 -22.45 27.00
C GLY A 377 -0.56 -23.67 26.14
N ASP A 378 -1.41 -24.01 25.15
CA ASP A 378 -1.25 -25.25 24.36
C ASP A 378 0.10 -25.34 23.61
N THR A 379 0.92 -24.29 23.64
CA THR A 379 2.36 -24.29 23.33
C THR A 379 3.25 -25.11 24.26
N LEU A 380 3.22 -24.88 25.58
CA LEU A 380 4.12 -25.57 26.52
C LEU A 380 3.41 -26.65 27.31
N VAL A 381 2.13 -26.46 27.63
CA VAL A 381 1.35 -27.41 28.41
C VAL A 381 0.01 -27.71 27.75
N VAL A 382 -0.43 -28.94 27.87
CA VAL A 382 -1.74 -29.39 27.38
C VAL A 382 -2.63 -29.78 28.56
N SER A 383 -3.93 -29.94 28.28
CA SER A 383 -4.91 -30.38 29.27
C SER A 383 -4.45 -31.59 30.10
N GLY A 384 -4.82 -31.59 31.39
CA GLY A 384 -4.47 -32.67 32.32
C GLY A 384 -3.08 -32.57 32.96
N LYS A 385 -2.52 -31.35 33.05
CA LYS A 385 -1.23 -31.05 33.71
C LYS A 385 -0.05 -31.78 33.05
N LYS A 386 -0.03 -31.81 31.72
CA LYS A 386 1.02 -32.49 30.93
C LYS A 386 1.76 -31.48 30.06
N TRP A 387 3.02 -31.78 29.79
CA TRP A 387 3.80 -31.04 28.79
C TRP A 387 3.25 -31.28 27.39
N ALA A 388 3.25 -30.24 26.57
CA ALA A 388 3.03 -30.37 25.14
C ALA A 388 4.18 -31.16 24.49
N THR A 389 3.89 -31.83 23.37
CA THR A 389 4.86 -32.68 22.68
C THR A 389 6.14 -31.90 22.32
N GLY A 390 7.26 -32.32 22.89
CA GLY A 390 8.56 -31.70 22.64
C GLY A 390 8.84 -30.39 23.40
N ALA A 391 7.92 -29.92 24.25
CA ALA A 391 8.10 -28.70 25.05
C ALA A 391 9.31 -28.79 26.00
N GLN A 392 9.45 -29.90 26.72
CA GLN A 392 10.61 -30.11 27.60
C GLN A 392 11.92 -30.19 26.81
N GLN A 393 11.89 -30.84 25.65
CA GLN A 393 13.05 -30.97 24.77
C GLN A 393 13.52 -29.60 24.28
N ILE A 394 12.60 -28.73 23.86
CA ILE A 394 12.99 -27.41 23.35
C ILE A 394 13.48 -26.48 24.48
N LEU A 395 12.85 -26.53 25.66
CA LEU A 395 13.32 -25.76 26.83
C LEU A 395 14.73 -26.21 27.24
N GLN A 396 15.03 -27.51 27.17
CA GLN A 396 16.38 -28.03 27.41
C GLN A 396 17.40 -27.58 26.36
N GLN A 397 17.04 -27.63 25.07
CA GLN A 397 17.91 -27.16 23.98
C GLN A 397 18.22 -25.67 24.08
N MET A 398 17.27 -24.88 24.59
CA MET A 398 17.38 -23.43 24.67
C MET A 398 17.88 -22.92 26.03
N LYS A 399 18.39 -23.78 26.92
CA LYS A 399 18.94 -23.38 28.23
C LYS A 399 20.06 -22.33 28.16
N SER A 400 20.76 -22.22 27.03
CA SER A 400 21.81 -21.20 26.80
C SER A 400 21.24 -19.83 26.40
N LYS A 401 19.93 -19.73 26.16
CA LYS A 401 19.22 -18.51 25.83
C LYS A 401 18.50 -17.98 27.06
N ARG A 402 18.14 -16.70 27.02
CA ARG A 402 17.25 -16.12 28.03
C ARG A 402 15.81 -16.45 27.67
N LEU A 403 15.15 -17.18 28.55
CA LEU A 403 13.77 -17.63 28.36
C LEU A 403 12.82 -16.76 29.17
N GLY A 404 11.69 -16.40 28.58
CA GLY A 404 10.60 -15.67 29.22
C GLY A 404 9.26 -16.34 28.96
N ILE A 405 8.21 -15.84 29.62
CA ILE A 405 6.84 -16.30 29.46
C ILE A 405 5.95 -15.11 29.15
N ILE A 406 5.03 -15.26 28.21
CA ILE A 406 3.90 -14.34 28.04
C ILE A 406 2.63 -15.18 28.06
N SER A 407 1.79 -15.03 29.09
CA SER A 407 0.62 -15.90 29.27
C SER A 407 -0.61 -15.15 29.79
N ASN A 408 -1.78 -15.52 29.27
CA ASN A 408 -3.07 -15.10 29.82
C ASN A 408 -3.43 -16.02 30.98
N THR A 409 -3.43 -15.47 32.19
CA THR A 409 -3.62 -16.21 33.44
C THR A 409 -4.86 -15.78 34.21
N GLY A 410 -5.64 -14.84 33.67
CA GLY A 410 -6.83 -14.27 34.31
C GLY A 410 -6.48 -13.65 35.66
N ASN A 411 -7.03 -14.22 36.74
CA ASN A 411 -6.81 -13.75 38.11
C ASN A 411 -5.99 -14.72 38.98
N LEU A 412 -5.38 -15.75 38.39
CA LEU A 412 -4.65 -16.78 39.13
C LEU A 412 -3.30 -16.26 39.62
N SER A 413 -2.96 -16.57 40.87
CA SER A 413 -1.60 -16.38 41.41
C SER A 413 -0.64 -17.42 40.82
N ARG A 414 0.67 -17.18 40.92
CA ARG A 414 1.68 -18.17 40.49
C ARG A 414 1.54 -19.52 41.19
N SER A 415 1.20 -19.56 42.48
CA SER A 415 0.98 -20.81 43.20
C SER A 415 -0.22 -21.58 42.66
N GLN A 416 -1.33 -20.88 42.37
CA GLN A 416 -2.51 -21.48 41.75
C GLN A 416 -2.23 -21.94 40.31
N LEU A 417 -1.39 -21.23 39.56
CA LEU A 417 -0.95 -21.67 38.24
C LEU A 417 -0.10 -22.94 38.32
N LEU A 418 0.85 -23.04 39.26
CA LEU A 418 1.66 -24.24 39.44
C LEU A 418 0.80 -25.48 39.75
N GLU A 419 -0.33 -25.31 40.44
CA GLU A 419 -1.28 -26.41 40.67
C GLU A 419 -1.93 -26.93 39.36
N LEU A 420 -1.95 -26.13 38.30
CA LEU A 420 -2.52 -26.48 36.98
C LEU A 420 -1.46 -26.95 35.97
N LEU A 421 -0.18 -26.82 36.29
CA LEU A 421 0.94 -27.16 35.41
C LEU A 421 1.51 -28.56 35.74
N PRO A 422 2.34 -29.14 34.86
CA PRO A 422 3.07 -30.37 35.16
C PRO A 422 3.84 -30.27 36.47
N GLN A 423 3.93 -31.38 37.20
CA GLN A 423 4.54 -31.43 38.54
C GLN A 423 6.01 -30.98 38.55
N ASP A 424 6.71 -31.16 37.44
CA ASP A 424 8.11 -30.79 37.24
C ASP A 424 8.30 -29.42 36.56
N PHE A 425 7.21 -28.66 36.34
CA PHE A 425 7.29 -27.28 35.86
C PHE A 425 7.81 -26.36 36.97
N SER A 426 8.78 -25.51 36.64
CA SER A 426 9.23 -24.43 37.52
C SER A 426 9.47 -23.14 36.74
N PHE A 427 8.97 -22.03 37.29
CA PHE A 427 9.25 -20.68 36.79
C PHE A 427 10.74 -20.32 36.86
N ASP A 428 11.52 -20.99 37.71
CA ASP A 428 12.98 -20.76 37.83
C ASP A 428 13.74 -21.14 36.55
N SER A 429 13.10 -21.88 35.64
CA SER A 429 13.65 -22.16 34.30
C SER A 429 13.62 -20.95 33.36
N PHE A 430 13.00 -19.85 33.78
CA PHE A 430 12.81 -18.63 33.03
C PHE A 430 13.42 -17.44 33.77
N ASP A 431 13.79 -16.39 33.04
CA ASP A 431 14.27 -15.14 33.63
C ASP A 431 13.08 -14.42 34.26
N GLU A 432 13.13 -14.19 35.57
CA GLU A 432 12.05 -13.60 36.38
C GLU A 432 11.56 -12.26 35.80
N ASN A 433 12.46 -11.45 35.25
CA ASN A 433 12.09 -10.17 34.64
C ASN A 433 11.33 -10.35 33.32
N LEU A 434 11.45 -11.50 32.68
CA LEU A 434 10.83 -11.82 31.39
C LEU A 434 9.56 -12.67 31.53
N ILE A 435 9.04 -12.83 32.74
CA ILE A 435 7.75 -13.47 33.00
C ILE A 435 6.66 -12.39 33.02
N LEU A 436 5.75 -12.46 32.04
CA LEU A 436 4.59 -11.59 31.90
C LEU A 436 3.32 -12.45 31.98
N LEU A 437 2.74 -12.51 33.18
CA LEU A 437 1.45 -13.15 33.44
C LEU A 437 0.37 -12.06 33.47
N SER A 438 -0.73 -12.24 32.74
CA SER A 438 -1.79 -11.22 32.68
C SER A 438 -2.38 -10.86 34.04
N SER A 439 -2.42 -11.82 34.97
CA SER A 439 -2.83 -11.60 36.35
C SER A 439 -1.94 -10.62 37.11
N GLU A 440 -0.68 -10.47 36.72
CA GLU A 440 0.31 -9.58 37.33
C GLU A 440 0.42 -8.25 36.59
N VAL A 441 0.48 -8.28 35.26
CA VAL A 441 0.69 -7.08 34.43
C VAL A 441 -0.60 -6.38 34.03
N LYS A 442 -1.76 -7.00 34.24
CA LYS A 442 -3.11 -6.48 33.94
C LYS A 442 -3.35 -6.17 32.46
N ILE A 443 -2.63 -6.86 31.58
CA ILE A 443 -2.75 -6.80 30.12
C ILE A 443 -2.78 -8.24 29.63
N GLU A 444 -3.67 -8.56 28.69
CA GLU A 444 -3.84 -9.89 28.10
C GLU A 444 -3.47 -9.87 26.63
N LYS A 445 -2.86 -10.94 26.13
CA LYS A 445 -2.82 -11.20 24.68
C LYS A 445 -4.27 -11.36 24.17
N PRO A 446 -4.62 -10.88 22.97
CA PRO A 446 -3.75 -10.36 21.92
C PRO A 446 -3.27 -8.90 22.06
N ASP A 447 -3.55 -8.16 23.13
CA ASP A 447 -3.24 -6.72 23.21
C ASP A 447 -1.75 -6.41 22.89
N PRO A 448 -1.43 -5.57 21.88
CA PRO A 448 -0.06 -5.22 21.51
C PRO A 448 0.81 -4.72 22.67
N GLN A 449 0.22 -4.13 23.71
CA GLN A 449 0.93 -3.57 24.85
C GLN A 449 1.71 -4.63 25.64
N ILE A 450 1.25 -5.88 25.70
CA ILE A 450 1.96 -6.94 26.43
C ILE A 450 3.27 -7.31 25.74
N PHE A 451 3.29 -7.31 24.41
CA PHE A 451 4.48 -7.58 23.60
C PHE A 451 5.46 -6.41 23.64
N GLN A 452 4.97 -5.17 23.62
CA GLN A 452 5.80 -3.98 23.82
C GLN A 452 6.44 -3.97 25.21
N MET A 453 5.69 -4.37 26.25
CA MET A 453 6.21 -4.54 27.60
C MET A 453 7.32 -5.60 27.62
N ALA A 454 7.13 -6.74 26.94
CA ALA A 454 8.13 -7.80 26.84
C ALA A 454 9.45 -7.30 26.22
N ILE A 455 9.37 -6.55 25.11
CA ILE A 455 10.54 -5.91 24.46
C ILE A 455 11.22 -4.94 25.44
N LYS A 456 10.45 -4.11 26.12
CA LYS A 456 10.98 -3.14 27.09
C LYS A 456 11.70 -3.82 28.26
N ARG A 457 11.15 -4.92 28.78
CA ARG A 457 11.81 -5.70 29.85
C ARG A 457 13.09 -6.38 29.36
N ALA A 458 13.10 -6.88 28.12
CA ALA A 458 14.34 -7.39 27.50
C ALA A 458 15.40 -6.27 27.37
N GLN A 459 15.00 -5.06 26.97
CA GLN A 459 15.89 -3.90 26.86
C GLN A 459 16.41 -3.41 28.21
N GLN A 460 15.64 -3.57 29.30
CA GLN A 460 16.13 -3.27 30.65
C GLN A 460 17.29 -4.19 31.06
N ILE A 461 17.29 -5.44 30.59
CA ILE A 461 18.37 -6.39 30.82
C ILE A 461 19.57 -6.08 29.91
N ASN A 462 19.31 -5.78 28.64
CA ASN A 462 20.35 -5.38 27.69
C ASN A 462 19.81 -4.29 26.74
N PRO A 463 20.23 -3.02 26.92
CA PRO A 463 19.74 -1.89 26.13
C PRO A 463 20.00 -1.95 24.63
N SER A 464 20.91 -2.83 24.18
CA SER A 464 21.19 -3.04 22.74
C SER A 464 20.20 -3.98 22.05
N LEU A 465 19.29 -4.61 22.79
CA LEU A 465 18.29 -5.51 22.21
C LEU A 465 17.20 -4.73 21.47
N GLU A 466 16.88 -5.20 20.27
CA GLU A 466 15.75 -4.74 19.49
C GLU A 466 14.64 -5.79 19.46
N ALA A 467 13.45 -5.41 19.00
CA ALA A 467 12.33 -6.35 18.85
C ALA A 467 12.71 -7.58 18.02
N GLN A 468 13.50 -7.38 16.96
CA GLN A 468 14.01 -8.44 16.09
C GLN A 468 14.98 -9.40 16.79
N ASP A 469 15.52 -9.07 17.97
CA ASP A 469 16.34 -10.01 18.75
C ASP A 469 15.48 -10.94 19.64
N CYS A 470 14.17 -10.70 19.72
CA CYS A 470 13.22 -11.50 20.49
C CYS A 470 12.50 -12.49 19.58
N LEU A 471 12.20 -13.68 20.12
CA LEU A 471 11.35 -14.70 19.50
C LEU A 471 10.14 -14.97 20.40
N PHE A 472 8.94 -14.95 19.84
CA PHE A 472 7.73 -15.40 20.52
C PHE A 472 7.22 -16.71 19.93
N VAL A 473 7.00 -17.70 20.79
CA VAL A 473 6.53 -19.03 20.44
C VAL A 473 5.11 -19.21 20.98
N THR A 474 4.14 -19.39 20.09
CA THR A 474 2.74 -19.66 20.43
C THR A 474 2.09 -20.53 19.34
N GLU A 475 1.04 -21.27 19.67
CA GLU A 475 0.16 -21.96 18.73
C GLU A 475 -0.86 -21.03 18.07
N ASP A 476 -1.11 -19.86 18.66
CA ASP A 476 -2.16 -18.94 18.26
C ASP A 476 -1.70 -18.00 17.14
N MET A 477 -2.34 -18.10 15.98
CA MET A 477 -1.99 -17.33 14.79
C MET A 477 -2.26 -15.82 14.92
N GLU A 478 -3.26 -15.41 15.70
CA GLU A 478 -3.56 -14.00 15.94
C GLU A 478 -2.45 -13.37 16.78
N HIS A 479 -2.03 -14.06 17.84
CA HIS A 479 -0.90 -13.64 18.66
C HIS A 479 0.41 -13.53 17.86
N LEU A 480 0.70 -14.51 16.99
CA LEU A 480 1.88 -14.45 16.10
C LEU A 480 1.81 -13.22 15.18
N SER A 481 0.64 -12.92 14.60
CA SER A 481 0.47 -11.77 13.71
C SER A 481 0.77 -10.45 14.42
N ILE A 482 0.29 -10.29 15.66
CA ILE A 482 0.48 -9.05 16.44
C ILE A 482 1.92 -8.90 16.91
N ALA A 483 2.53 -9.97 17.43
CA ALA A 483 3.95 -9.96 17.82
C ALA A 483 4.85 -9.62 16.63
N ARG A 484 4.55 -10.18 15.46
CA ARG A 484 5.28 -9.88 14.21
C ARG A 484 5.09 -8.44 13.76
N GLY A 485 3.89 -7.88 13.90
CA GLY A 485 3.61 -6.46 13.63
C GLY A 485 4.48 -5.50 14.46
N LEU A 486 4.98 -5.95 15.61
CA LEU A 486 5.90 -5.21 16.47
C LEU A 486 7.39 -5.51 16.21
N GLY A 487 7.69 -6.31 15.19
CA GLY A 487 9.06 -6.69 14.81
C GLY A 487 9.64 -7.86 15.61
N ILE A 488 8.84 -8.57 16.41
CA ILE A 488 9.27 -9.77 17.13
C ILE A 488 9.31 -10.95 16.15
N GLN A 489 10.36 -11.76 16.19
CA GLN A 489 10.41 -12.99 15.41
C GLN A 489 9.37 -13.99 15.95
N THR A 490 8.74 -14.80 15.09
CA THR A 490 7.65 -15.71 15.52
C THR A 490 7.92 -17.16 15.12
N ALA A 491 7.44 -18.09 15.94
CA ALA A 491 7.57 -19.53 15.68
C ALA A 491 6.43 -20.32 16.34
N ILE A 492 6.20 -21.53 15.82
CA ILE A 492 5.36 -22.57 16.44
C ILE A 492 6.25 -23.72 16.92
N LEU A 493 5.84 -24.39 17.98
CA LEU A 493 6.48 -25.62 18.45
C LEU A 493 5.83 -26.83 17.77
N VAL A 494 6.63 -27.63 17.07
CA VAL A 494 6.20 -28.89 16.46
C VAL A 494 7.24 -29.96 16.76
N ASP A 495 6.85 -31.00 17.50
CA ASP A 495 7.68 -32.17 17.82
C ASP A 495 9.11 -31.83 18.29
N GLY A 496 9.22 -30.88 19.22
CA GLY A 496 10.50 -30.48 19.81
C GLY A 496 11.37 -29.61 18.91
N LYS A 497 10.80 -29.03 17.85
CA LYS A 497 11.46 -28.06 16.97
C LYS A 497 10.64 -26.77 16.88
N LEU A 498 11.35 -25.64 16.81
CA LEU A 498 10.74 -24.35 16.51
C LEU A 498 10.71 -24.14 15.00
N ILE A 499 9.50 -24.08 14.44
CA ILE A 499 9.28 -23.75 13.03
C ILE A 499 8.98 -22.26 12.96
N ARG A 500 9.83 -21.52 12.25
CA ARG A 500 9.61 -20.09 12.02
C ARG A 500 8.34 -19.88 11.22
N VAL A 501 7.52 -18.94 11.68
CA VAL A 501 6.32 -18.51 10.95
C VAL A 501 6.61 -17.12 10.41
N GLU A 502 6.79 -17.03 9.09
CA GLU A 502 7.12 -15.79 8.38
C GLU A 502 5.91 -14.97 7.96
#